data_AF-A0A804MYU6-F1
#
_entry.id   AF-A0A804MYU6-F1
#
_cell.length_a   1.000
_cell.length_b   1.000
_cell.length_c   1.000
_cell.angle_alpha   90.00
_cell.angle_beta   90.00
_cell.angle_gamma   90.00
#
_symmetry.space_group_name_H-M   'P 1'
#
loop_
_entity.id
_entity.type
_entity.pdbx_description
1 polymer ?
#
loop_
_entity_poly.entity_id
_entity_poly.type
_entity_poly.pdbx_seq_one_letter_code
_entity_poly.pdbx_strand_id
1 'polypeptide(L)'
;MAAWSSPPSLRHLLMLRPCLPLSPTCLAGSLRRHIHSRCRLFSSAASSSTLTHGDIASTHGDADGVVEVNPPRGTRDFPPEDMRLRTWLFDQFREVSRLMAFEEVDFPVLESEALFIRKAGEEITQQLYNFEDKGGRRVVLRPEITPSLARLVIKQGKSVSLPLKWFTIGQCWRYERMTRGRRREHYQWNMDIFGVPKVRAEAELLHAIVLLFQRLGITSSDVGIRVSSRKVLQAVLNMYSIPDHLFTQVCVIVDKLGKMTREEIEKELVSTGLSSEAVQGIIDVLSIKSLSKLEEVLGSDVEAVADLKKLFSFAEQYGYADWICFDASVVRGLAYYTGIVFEVAFSISFLCQQ
;
A
#
# COMPACT_ATOMS: atom_id res chain seq x y z
N MET A 1 -27.56 -29.74 6.12
CA MET A 1 -28.44 -29.11 5.11
C MET A 1 -28.57 -27.63 5.48
N ALA A 2 -28.00 -26.63 4.81
CA ALA A 2 -27.26 -26.54 3.55
C ALA A 2 -25.96 -25.74 3.80
N ALA A 3 -24.86 -26.18 3.20
CA ALA A 3 -23.55 -25.53 3.24
C ALA A 3 -23.56 -24.29 2.34
N TRP A 4 -23.20 -23.13 2.90
CA TRP A 4 -22.85 -21.95 2.11
C TRP A 4 -21.35 -21.99 1.82
N SER A 5 -21.01 -22.49 0.64
CA SER A 5 -19.68 -22.36 0.04
C SER A 5 -19.53 -20.96 -0.56
N SER A 6 -18.36 -20.36 -0.29
CA SER A 6 -17.80 -19.10 -0.82
C SER A 6 -18.01 -17.84 0.05
N PRO A 7 -16.94 -17.22 0.59
CA PRO A 7 -17.01 -15.91 1.24
C PRO A 7 -17.19 -14.79 0.20
N PRO A 8 -17.82 -13.65 0.56
CA PRO A 8 -17.95 -12.50 -0.33
C PRO A 8 -16.56 -11.94 -0.67
N SER A 9 -16.30 -11.71 -1.96
CA SER A 9 -15.03 -11.19 -2.47
C SER A 9 -14.75 -9.79 -1.90
N LEU A 10 -13.73 -9.67 -1.05
CA LEU A 10 -13.13 -8.39 -0.68
C LEU A 10 -12.35 -7.84 -1.86
N ARG A 11 -12.64 -6.61 -2.27
CA ARG A 11 -12.11 -5.98 -3.48
C ARG A 11 -11.47 -4.61 -3.14
N HIS A 12 -10.15 -4.57 -3.32
CA HIS A 12 -9.26 -3.39 -3.47
C HIS A 12 -8.88 -2.58 -2.22
N LEU A 13 -7.60 -2.21 -2.15
CA LEU A 13 -6.94 -1.48 -1.07
C LEU A 13 -6.12 -0.33 -1.68
N LEU A 14 -6.29 0.86 -1.11
CA LEU A 14 -5.37 2.00 -1.26
C LEU A 14 -4.16 1.81 -0.33
N MET A 15 -2.95 1.81 -0.89
CA MET A 15 -1.70 1.92 -0.13
C MET A 15 -0.90 3.07 -0.72
N LEU A 16 -1.10 4.28 -0.19
CA LEU A 16 -0.22 5.41 -0.47
C LEU A 16 1.08 5.20 0.32
N ARG A 17 2.19 4.97 -0.38
CA ARG A 17 3.54 4.99 0.20
C ARG A 17 4.15 6.38 0.02
N PRO A 18 4.13 7.26 1.03
CA PRO A 18 4.93 8.48 0.97
C PRO A 18 6.39 8.12 1.27
N CYS A 19 7.22 8.03 0.23
CA CYS A 19 8.67 8.09 0.39
C CYS A 19 9.09 9.56 0.25
N LEU A 20 9.03 10.33 1.35
CA LEU A 20 9.61 11.66 1.40
C LEU A 20 10.69 11.73 2.47
N PRO A 21 11.88 12.28 2.13
CA PRO A 21 12.68 13.06 3.04
C PRO A 21 12.19 14.51 3.00
N LEU A 22 11.68 15.03 4.11
CA LEU A 22 11.56 16.47 4.27
C LEU A 22 12.96 17.01 4.60
N SER A 23 13.74 17.35 3.58
CA SER A 23 14.89 18.25 3.70
C SER A 23 14.49 19.64 3.20
N PRO A 24 14.70 20.72 3.98
CA PRO A 24 14.13 22.03 3.70
C PRO A 24 14.95 22.84 2.68
N THR A 25 15.15 22.33 1.46
CA THR A 25 15.96 23.05 0.46
C THR A 25 15.43 23.09 -0.98
N CYS A 26 14.25 22.54 -1.29
CA CYS A 26 13.72 22.60 -2.68
C CYS A 26 12.32 23.20 -2.83
N LEU A 27 11.94 24.17 -1.97
CA LEU A 27 10.77 25.03 -2.18
C LEU A 27 11.20 26.49 -2.01
N ALA A 28 12.02 26.99 -2.93
CA ALA A 28 12.42 28.39 -2.99
C ALA A 28 12.00 28.98 -4.33
N GLY A 29 10.73 29.42 -4.41
CA GLY A 29 10.22 30.06 -5.61
C GLY A 29 8.77 30.52 -5.50
N SER A 30 8.39 31.24 -4.43
CA SER A 30 7.30 32.27 -4.47
C SER A 30 7.03 32.95 -3.10
N LEU A 31 7.37 32.33 -1.96
CA LEU A 31 6.92 32.82 -0.63
C LEU A 31 7.95 33.60 0.21
N ARG A 32 8.87 34.34 -0.42
CA ARG A 32 9.77 35.28 0.28
C ARG A 32 9.48 36.72 -0.09
N ARG A 33 8.39 37.26 0.46
CA ARG A 33 8.22 38.70 0.66
C ARG A 33 7.16 38.89 1.74
N HIS A 34 7.59 38.78 2.99
CA HIS A 34 7.12 39.44 4.21
C HIS A 34 7.73 38.64 5.38
N ILE A 35 8.24 39.33 6.40
CA ILE A 35 9.05 38.80 7.51
C ILE A 35 10.57 38.78 7.19
N HIS A 36 11.14 39.98 7.04
CA HIS A 36 12.50 40.28 7.47
C HIS A 36 12.40 41.31 8.59
N SER A 37 12.58 40.87 9.84
CA SER A 37 13.43 41.56 10.82
C SER A 37 13.44 40.79 12.13
N ARG A 38 14.62 40.75 12.77
CA ARG A 38 14.89 40.31 14.15
C ARG A 38 15.01 38.79 14.38
N CYS A 39 16.22 38.27 14.22
CA CYS A 39 17.09 37.90 15.35
C CYS A 39 18.33 37.18 14.81
N ARG A 40 19.46 37.89 14.83
CA ARG A 40 20.80 37.28 14.86
C ARG A 40 21.10 36.90 16.31
N LEU A 41 22.00 35.93 16.47
CA LEU A 41 22.83 35.55 17.63
C LEU A 41 22.48 34.16 18.15
N PHE A 42 23.21 33.15 17.69
CA PHE A 42 24.32 32.54 18.44
C PHE A 42 24.84 31.34 17.63
N SER A 43 26.08 31.43 17.16
CA SER A 43 26.87 30.28 16.71
C SER A 43 27.70 29.79 17.89
N SER A 44 27.75 28.48 18.10
CA SER A 44 28.94 27.86 18.68
C SER A 44 29.07 26.43 18.17
N ALA A 45 30.23 26.16 17.62
CA ALA A 45 30.70 24.88 17.14
C ALA A 45 30.79 23.84 18.28
N ALA A 46 30.58 22.57 17.94
CA ALA A 46 31.16 21.46 18.68
C ALA A 46 31.54 20.34 17.71
N SER A 47 32.77 19.89 17.90
CA SER A 47 33.61 19.06 17.04
C SER A 47 33.27 17.57 17.05
N SER A 48 33.71 16.92 15.97
CA SER A 48 33.70 15.48 15.74
C SER A 48 34.49 14.67 16.78
N SER A 49 33.96 13.53 17.18
CA SER A 49 34.77 12.38 17.57
C SER A 49 34.10 11.07 17.12
N THR A 50 34.82 10.33 16.30
CA THR A 50 34.58 8.95 15.90
C THR A 50 34.79 8.00 17.07
N LEU A 51 33.81 7.14 17.36
CA LEU A 51 33.98 5.97 18.22
C LEU A 51 33.40 4.74 17.53
N THR A 52 34.26 3.76 17.31
CA THR A 52 33.99 2.39 16.89
C THR A 52 33.59 1.54 18.11
N HIS A 53 32.57 0.70 17.97
CA HIS A 53 32.42 -0.66 18.55
C HIS A 53 31.00 -1.15 18.20
N GLY A 54 30.75 -2.41 17.81
CA GLY A 54 31.17 -3.64 18.49
C GLY A 54 29.96 -4.16 19.25
N ASP A 55 29.39 -5.28 18.81
CA ASP A 55 28.17 -5.90 19.32
C ASP A 55 28.23 -6.16 20.84
N ILE A 56 27.25 -5.63 21.58
CA ILE A 56 26.93 -6.08 22.94
C ILE A 56 25.41 -6.10 23.11
N ALA A 57 24.89 -7.28 23.42
CA ALA A 57 23.51 -7.53 23.83
C ALA A 57 23.20 -6.78 25.14
N SER A 58 22.17 -5.93 25.14
CA SER A 58 21.71 -5.26 26.37
C SER A 58 20.57 -6.04 27.02
N THR A 59 20.93 -6.80 28.05
CA THR A 59 20.06 -7.09 29.19
C THR A 59 19.84 -5.78 29.96
N HIS A 60 18.62 -5.23 30.00
CA HIS A 60 18.31 -4.09 30.84
C HIS A 60 17.77 -4.56 32.19
N GLY A 61 18.64 -4.55 33.19
CA GLY A 61 18.25 -4.33 34.57
C GLY A 61 18.08 -2.83 34.82
N ASP A 62 17.04 -2.47 35.55
CA ASP A 62 16.83 -1.14 36.13
C ASP A 62 18.06 -0.77 36.98
N ALA A 63 18.84 0.19 36.50
CA ALA A 63 19.89 0.86 37.26
C ALA A 63 19.72 2.37 37.04
N ASP A 64 19.51 3.07 38.15
CA ASP A 64 19.16 4.49 38.31
C ASP A 64 17.79 4.90 37.73
N GLY A 65 16.99 5.59 38.55
CA GLY A 65 15.65 6.12 38.22
C GLY A 65 15.61 7.20 37.14
N VAL A 66 16.52 7.15 36.16
CA VAL A 66 16.51 7.95 34.95
C VAL A 66 15.54 7.30 33.96
N VAL A 67 14.40 7.94 33.75
CA VAL A 67 13.40 7.48 32.79
C VAL A 67 13.92 7.66 31.36
N GLU A 68 13.83 6.61 30.54
CA GLU A 68 14.11 6.72 29.10
C GLU A 68 13.09 7.67 28.45
N VAL A 69 13.57 8.79 27.92
CA VAL A 69 12.72 9.85 27.34
C VAL A 69 12.43 9.64 25.86
N ASN A 70 13.12 8.70 25.21
CA ASN A 70 12.88 8.39 23.81
C ASN A 70 11.67 7.47 23.66
N PRO A 71 10.84 7.66 22.62
CA PRO A 71 9.75 6.74 22.37
C PRO A 71 10.31 5.38 21.91
N PRO A 72 9.53 4.29 22.02
CA PRO A 72 9.95 2.97 21.59
C PRO A 72 10.54 2.98 20.16
N ARG A 73 11.62 2.21 19.96
CA ARG A 73 12.35 2.19 18.69
C ARG A 73 11.42 2.00 17.49
N GLY A 74 11.49 2.94 16.56
CA GLY A 74 10.70 2.91 15.33
C GLY A 74 9.30 3.52 15.44
N THR A 75 9.01 4.21 16.53
CA THR A 75 7.78 5.00 16.73
C THR A 75 8.07 6.51 16.69
N ARG A 76 7.03 7.35 16.79
CA ARG A 76 7.12 8.82 16.70
C ARG A 76 6.28 9.48 17.77
N ASP A 77 6.89 10.45 18.44
CA ASP A 77 6.15 11.52 19.08
C ASP A 77 5.80 12.59 18.05
N PHE A 78 4.69 13.29 18.28
CA PHE A 78 4.25 14.39 17.46
C PHE A 78 4.12 15.64 18.35
N PRO A 79 5.14 16.51 18.40
CA PRO A 79 5.02 17.81 19.06
C PRO A 79 4.00 18.70 18.34
N PRO A 80 3.60 19.86 18.91
CA PRO A 80 2.56 20.71 18.34
C PRO A 80 2.75 21.08 16.86
N GLU A 81 3.98 21.25 16.38
CA GLU A 81 4.27 21.54 14.98
C GLU A 81 3.94 20.38 14.04
N ASP A 82 4.39 19.17 14.37
CA ASP A 82 4.11 17.96 13.61
C ASP A 82 2.63 17.58 13.69
N MET A 83 2.01 17.81 14.85
CA MET A 83 0.58 17.60 15.05
C MET A 83 -0.27 18.50 14.17
N ARG A 84 0.09 19.78 14.00
CA ARG A 84 -0.64 20.68 13.09
C ARG A 84 -0.60 20.17 11.65
N LEU A 85 0.58 19.74 11.18
CA LEU A 85 0.73 19.18 9.84
C LEU A 85 -0.06 17.88 9.67
N ARG A 86 -0.01 16.99 10.67
CA ARG A 86 -0.78 15.73 10.67
C ARG A 86 -2.28 15.98 10.61
N THR A 87 -2.78 16.87 11.47
CA THR A 87 -4.21 17.23 11.51
C THR A 87 -4.64 17.81 10.17
N TRP A 88 -3.88 18.77 9.61
CA TRP A 88 -4.18 19.33 8.29
C TRP A 88 -4.28 18.27 7.19
N LEU A 89 -3.34 17.31 7.16
CA LEU A 89 -3.37 16.24 6.17
C LEU A 89 -4.56 15.29 6.38
N PHE A 90 -4.87 14.95 7.63
CA PHE A 90 -6.02 14.09 7.95
C PHE A 90 -7.35 14.77 7.61
N ASP A 91 -7.43 16.09 7.75
CA ASP A 91 -8.61 16.83 7.33
C ASP A 91 -8.79 16.79 5.81
N GLN A 92 -7.70 16.76 5.02
CA GLN A 92 -7.81 16.50 3.57
C GLN A 92 -8.33 15.10 3.28
N PHE A 93 -7.86 14.08 4.00
CA PHE A 93 -8.37 12.70 3.85
C PHE A 93 -9.87 12.62 4.15
N ARG A 94 -10.31 13.18 5.28
CA ARG A 94 -11.74 13.21 5.65
C ARG A 94 -12.58 13.95 4.64
N GLU A 95 -12.10 15.09 4.16
CA GLU A 95 -12.84 15.89 3.19
C GLU A 95 -13.03 15.16 1.87
N VAL A 96 -11.99 14.49 1.36
CA VAL A 96 -12.13 13.65 0.16
C VAL A 96 -13.09 12.49 0.41
N SER A 97 -12.96 11.79 1.53
CA SER A 97 -13.88 10.70 1.88
C SER A 97 -15.34 11.18 1.96
N ARG A 98 -15.58 12.36 2.55
CA ARG A 98 -16.91 12.98 2.64
C ARG A 98 -17.47 13.38 1.28
N LEU A 99 -16.66 14.01 0.41
CA LEU A 99 -17.06 14.37 -0.95
C LEU A 99 -17.47 13.15 -1.77
N MET A 100 -16.81 12.02 -1.52
CA MET A 100 -17.10 10.73 -2.14
C MET A 100 -18.17 9.93 -1.38
N ALA A 101 -18.87 10.51 -0.40
CA ALA A 101 -19.92 9.84 0.38
C ALA A 101 -19.47 8.52 1.06
N PHE A 102 -18.25 8.50 1.61
CA PHE A 102 -17.79 7.43 2.49
C PHE A 102 -18.09 7.77 3.95
N GLU A 103 -18.44 6.77 4.73
CA GLU A 103 -18.70 6.90 6.17
C GLU A 103 -17.45 6.50 6.98
N GLU A 104 -17.12 7.27 8.01
CA GLU A 104 -15.95 7.01 8.87
C GLU A 104 -16.28 5.88 9.85
N VAL A 105 -15.41 4.87 9.91
CA VAL A 105 -15.48 3.80 10.90
C VAL A 105 -14.13 3.61 11.58
N ASP A 106 -14.15 3.08 12.79
CA ASP A 106 -12.94 2.67 13.51
C ASP A 106 -13.17 1.36 14.27
N PHE A 107 -12.08 0.75 14.68
CA PHE A 107 -12.03 -0.50 15.42
C PHE A 107 -10.73 -0.56 16.23
N PRO A 108 -10.60 -1.51 17.18
CA PRO A 108 -9.40 -1.58 18.02
C PRO A 108 -8.10 -1.71 17.22
N VAL A 109 -7.02 -1.10 17.73
CA VAL A 109 -5.66 -1.31 17.21
C VAL A 109 -5.13 -2.71 17.55
N LEU A 110 -5.59 -3.27 18.68
CA LEU A 110 -5.24 -4.61 19.13
C LEU A 110 -6.30 -5.61 18.67
N GLU A 111 -5.88 -6.61 17.90
CA GLU A 111 -6.75 -7.62 17.29
C GLU A 111 -6.24 -9.03 17.59
N SER A 112 -7.08 -10.03 17.33
CA SER A 112 -6.64 -11.43 17.41
C SER A 112 -5.59 -11.72 16.34
N GLU A 113 -4.48 -12.35 16.74
CA GLU A 113 -3.40 -12.72 15.80
C GLU A 113 -3.91 -13.61 14.66
N ALA A 114 -4.88 -14.48 14.95
CA ALA A 114 -5.49 -15.39 13.98
C ALA A 114 -6.16 -14.68 12.79
N LEU A 115 -6.53 -13.40 12.94
CA LEU A 115 -7.12 -12.61 11.87
C LEU A 115 -6.15 -12.36 10.71
N PHE A 116 -4.85 -12.29 10.99
CA PHE A 116 -3.81 -11.92 10.02
C PHE A 116 -3.01 -13.13 9.50
N ILE A 117 -2.89 -14.21 10.28
CA ILE A 117 -2.16 -15.43 9.85
C ILE A 117 -2.82 -16.07 8.61
N ARG A 118 -4.16 -16.11 8.54
CA ARG A 118 -4.87 -16.80 7.44
C ARG A 118 -4.79 -16.10 6.08
N LYS A 119 -4.32 -14.84 6.03
CA LYS A 119 -4.36 -13.97 4.85
C LYS A 119 -2.99 -13.43 4.45
N ALA A 120 -1.97 -13.72 5.25
CA ALA A 120 -0.59 -13.36 5.05
C ALA A 120 0.13 -14.50 4.33
N GLY A 121 0.85 -14.21 3.24
CA GLY A 121 1.96 -15.08 2.85
C GLY A 121 2.95 -15.18 4.01
N GLU A 122 3.74 -16.26 4.07
CA GLU A 122 4.62 -16.60 5.21
C GLU A 122 5.54 -15.44 5.67
N GLU A 123 5.85 -14.49 4.78
CA GLU A 123 6.71 -13.34 5.08
C GLU A 123 6.04 -12.27 5.98
N ILE A 124 4.71 -12.11 5.91
CA ILE A 124 3.99 -11.10 6.72
C ILE A 124 3.90 -11.54 8.18
N THR A 125 3.80 -12.85 8.47
CA THR A 125 3.67 -13.35 9.85
C THR A 125 4.91 -13.08 10.69
N GLN A 126 6.10 -13.12 10.09
CA GLN A 126 7.37 -12.78 10.76
C GLN A 126 7.50 -11.29 11.09
N GLN A 127 6.73 -10.44 10.39
CA GLN A 127 6.75 -8.99 10.55
C GLN A 127 5.59 -8.47 11.42
N LEU A 128 4.86 -9.35 12.11
CA LEU A 128 3.77 -8.95 12.99
C LEU A 128 4.29 -8.45 14.34
N TYR A 129 3.68 -7.39 14.87
CA TYR A 129 3.89 -6.96 16.25
C TYR A 129 2.93 -7.71 17.18
N ASN A 130 3.16 -9.02 17.34
CA ASN A 130 2.33 -9.95 18.11
C ASN A 130 2.90 -10.24 19.50
N PHE A 131 2.03 -10.57 20.44
CA PHE A 131 2.41 -10.95 21.80
C PHE A 131 1.28 -11.75 22.46
N GLU A 132 1.58 -12.33 23.62
CA GLU A 132 0.58 -12.93 24.49
C GLU A 132 0.12 -11.90 25.53
N ASP A 133 -1.18 -11.70 25.64
CA ASP A 133 -1.73 -10.81 26.68
C ASP A 133 -1.73 -11.47 28.07
N LYS A 134 -2.05 -10.73 29.12
CA LYS A 134 -2.11 -11.25 30.50
C LYS A 134 -3.12 -12.39 30.70
N GLY A 135 -4.02 -12.62 29.75
CA GLY A 135 -5.01 -13.70 29.77
C GLY A 135 -4.61 -14.90 28.91
N GLY A 136 -3.36 -14.98 28.44
CA GLY A 136 -2.87 -16.08 27.62
C GLY A 136 -3.36 -16.05 26.16
N ARG A 137 -3.90 -14.92 25.68
CA ARG A 137 -4.44 -14.81 24.32
C ARG A 137 -3.39 -14.25 23.37
N ARG A 138 -3.29 -14.86 22.20
CA ARG A 138 -2.47 -14.39 21.08
C ARG A 138 -3.10 -13.19 20.38
N VAL A 139 -2.46 -12.04 20.55
CA VAL A 139 -2.93 -10.74 20.02
C VAL A 139 -1.85 -10.07 19.20
N VAL A 140 -2.25 -9.11 18.38
CA VAL A 140 -1.37 -8.38 17.48
C VAL A 140 -1.81 -6.93 17.34
N LEU A 141 -0.85 -6.01 17.28
CA LEU A 141 -1.14 -4.65 16.81
C LEU A 141 -1.35 -4.72 15.29
N ARG A 142 -2.51 -4.29 14.80
CA ARG A 142 -2.92 -4.45 13.40
C ARG A 142 -1.83 -3.97 12.41
N PRO A 143 -1.37 -4.81 11.47
CA PRO A 143 -0.42 -4.41 10.43
C PRO A 143 -1.06 -3.65 9.27
N GLU A 144 -2.36 -3.80 9.10
CA GLU A 144 -3.19 -3.16 8.08
C GLU A 144 -4.64 -3.06 8.55
N ILE A 145 -5.44 -2.25 7.86
CA ILE A 145 -6.85 -1.95 8.19
C ILE A 145 -7.82 -3.01 7.63
N THR A 146 -7.53 -3.58 6.46
CA THR A 146 -8.49 -4.39 5.67
C THR A 146 -9.05 -5.61 6.41
N PRO A 147 -8.24 -6.43 7.12
CA PRO A 147 -8.78 -7.60 7.84
C PRO A 147 -9.73 -7.22 8.97
N SER A 148 -9.44 -6.12 9.68
CA SER A 148 -10.31 -5.60 10.73
C SER A 148 -11.60 -5.01 10.17
N LEU A 149 -11.53 -4.30 9.04
CA LEU A 149 -12.71 -3.81 8.34
C LEU A 149 -13.61 -4.97 7.87
N ALA A 150 -13.02 -5.99 7.25
CA ALA A 150 -13.73 -7.21 6.86
C ALA A 150 -14.42 -7.88 8.05
N ARG A 151 -13.72 -7.99 9.19
CA ARG A 151 -14.28 -8.52 10.45
C ARG A 151 -15.49 -7.71 10.90
N LEU A 152 -15.42 -6.38 10.83
CA LEU A 152 -16.53 -5.50 11.19
C LEU A 152 -17.74 -5.67 10.26
N VAL A 153 -17.52 -5.68 8.95
CA VAL A 153 -18.59 -5.90 7.94
C VAL A 153 -19.26 -7.25 8.15
N ILE A 154 -18.48 -8.33 8.34
CA ILE A 154 -19.00 -9.67 8.61
C ILE A 154 -19.81 -9.70 9.91
N LYS A 155 -19.32 -9.04 10.97
CA LYS A 155 -20.03 -8.94 12.25
C LYS A 155 -21.38 -8.24 12.11
N GLN A 156 -21.45 -7.16 11.32
CA GLN A 156 -22.70 -6.45 11.09
C GLN A 156 -23.68 -7.27 10.25
N GLY A 157 -23.18 -8.10 9.33
CA GLY A 157 -24.00 -9.02 8.54
C GLY A 157 -25.14 -8.30 7.81
N LYS A 158 -26.37 -8.76 8.02
CA LYS A 158 -27.57 -8.21 7.34
C LYS A 158 -27.98 -6.79 7.81
N SER A 159 -27.39 -6.26 8.88
CA SER A 159 -27.71 -4.91 9.35
C SER A 159 -27.13 -3.80 8.47
N VAL A 160 -26.16 -4.14 7.62
CA VAL A 160 -25.54 -3.21 6.66
C VAL A 160 -26.13 -3.44 5.27
N SER A 161 -26.57 -2.36 4.62
CA SER A 161 -27.00 -2.38 3.23
C SER A 161 -25.81 -2.25 2.28
N LEU A 162 -25.88 -2.95 1.14
CA LEU A 162 -24.94 -2.79 0.04
C LEU A 162 -25.52 -1.89 -1.05
N PRO A 163 -24.72 -1.08 -1.76
CA PRO A 163 -23.26 -0.97 -1.63
C PRO A 163 -22.84 -0.23 -0.35
N LEU A 164 -21.70 -0.63 0.20
CA LEU A 164 -21.11 -0.04 1.41
C LEU A 164 -19.85 0.75 1.05
N LYS A 165 -19.67 1.93 1.62
CA LYS A 165 -18.51 2.78 1.37
C LYS A 165 -17.96 3.32 2.67
N TRP A 166 -16.93 2.68 3.20
CA TRP A 166 -16.37 3.02 4.51
C TRP A 166 -14.92 3.44 4.40
N PHE A 167 -14.52 4.37 5.26
CA PHE A 167 -13.13 4.82 5.36
C PHE A 167 -12.65 4.86 6.81
N THR A 168 -11.33 4.75 6.99
CA THR A 168 -10.67 4.82 8.29
C THR A 168 -9.33 5.52 8.13
N ILE A 169 -8.94 6.34 9.14
CA ILE A 169 -7.58 6.87 9.26
C ILE A 169 -6.95 6.23 10.50
N GLY A 170 -6.30 5.08 10.32
CA GLY A 170 -5.84 4.25 11.42
C GLY A 170 -4.32 4.18 11.53
N GLN A 171 -3.82 4.01 12.75
CA GLN A 171 -2.42 3.64 12.98
C GLN A 171 -2.23 2.13 12.77
N CYS A 172 -1.18 1.75 12.05
CA CYS A 172 -0.81 0.39 11.67
C CYS A 172 0.64 0.09 12.09
N TRP A 173 0.90 -1.17 12.44
CA TRP A 173 2.12 -1.60 13.12
C TRP A 173 2.80 -2.79 12.44
N ARG A 174 4.12 -2.75 12.33
CA ARG A 174 4.92 -3.84 11.79
C ARG A 174 6.24 -3.96 12.52
N TYR A 175 6.74 -5.17 12.65
CA TYR A 175 7.96 -5.51 13.35
C TYR A 175 9.03 -5.93 12.35
N GLU A 176 9.70 -4.95 11.76
CA GLU A 176 10.75 -5.18 10.76
C GLU A 176 11.96 -4.26 10.99
N ARG A 177 13.05 -4.53 10.27
CA ARG A 177 14.19 -3.62 10.21
C ARG A 177 13.75 -2.32 9.56
N MET A 178 13.92 -1.22 10.28
CA MET A 178 13.55 0.10 9.78
C MET A 178 14.39 0.47 8.55
N THR A 179 13.73 1.02 7.55
CA THR A 179 14.35 1.62 6.35
C THR A 179 13.79 3.03 6.16
N ARG A 180 14.34 3.81 5.22
CA ARG A 180 13.90 5.19 4.99
C ARG A 180 12.40 5.22 4.63
N GLY A 181 11.62 6.03 5.35
CA GLY A 181 10.16 6.10 5.18
C GLY A 181 9.38 4.88 5.68
N ARG A 182 10.07 3.87 6.22
CA ARG A 182 9.49 2.58 6.62
C ARG A 182 9.85 2.29 8.08
N ARG A 183 8.97 2.81 8.94
CA ARG A 183 9.03 2.68 10.41
C ARG A 183 8.12 1.56 10.91
N ARG A 184 8.21 1.26 12.21
CA ARG A 184 7.40 0.22 12.87
C ARG A 184 5.96 0.64 13.10
N GLU A 185 5.66 1.94 13.14
CA GLU A 185 4.30 2.47 13.09
C GLU A 185 4.14 3.45 11.91
N HIS A 186 2.94 3.51 11.37
CA HIS A 186 2.52 4.52 10.40
C HIS A 186 1.00 4.72 10.45
N TYR A 187 0.53 5.85 9.91
CA TYR A 187 -0.91 6.07 9.70
C TYR A 187 -1.28 5.72 8.26
N GLN A 188 -2.44 5.13 8.10
CA GLN A 188 -3.00 4.72 6.82
C GLN A 188 -4.42 5.29 6.68
N TRP A 189 -4.65 6.04 5.61
CA TRP A 189 -5.98 6.36 5.14
C TRP A 189 -6.45 5.23 4.23
N ASN A 190 -7.52 4.57 4.64
CA ASN A 190 -8.13 3.44 3.96
C ASN A 190 -9.52 3.82 3.49
N MET A 191 -9.86 3.46 2.26
CA MET A 191 -11.19 3.61 1.68
C MET A 191 -11.54 2.31 0.99
N ASP A 192 -12.70 1.75 1.30
CA ASP A 192 -13.12 0.44 0.85
C ASP A 192 -14.59 0.47 0.42
N ILE A 193 -14.87 -0.17 -0.73
CA ILE A 193 -16.23 -0.27 -1.29
C ILE A 193 -16.63 -1.74 -1.35
N PHE A 194 -17.79 -2.09 -0.78
CA PHE A 194 -18.33 -3.45 -0.82
C PHE A 194 -19.62 -3.52 -1.62
N GLY A 195 -19.87 -4.66 -2.25
CA GLY A 195 -21.13 -4.95 -2.94
C GLY A 195 -21.28 -4.30 -4.31
N VAL A 196 -20.20 -3.75 -4.88
CA VAL A 196 -20.19 -3.19 -6.23
C VAL A 196 -19.54 -4.19 -7.19
N PRO A 197 -20.24 -4.64 -8.25
CA PRO A 197 -19.67 -5.55 -9.23
C PRO A 197 -18.82 -4.82 -10.29
N LYS A 198 -17.90 -5.57 -10.91
CA LYS A 198 -16.99 -5.08 -11.96
C LYS A 198 -16.13 -3.91 -11.45
N VAL A 199 -15.57 -3.12 -12.37
CA VAL A 199 -14.52 -2.12 -12.09
C VAL A 199 -15.00 -0.74 -11.61
N ARG A 200 -16.28 -0.60 -11.22
CA ARG A 200 -16.83 0.72 -10.83
C ARG A 200 -16.27 1.21 -9.49
N ALA A 201 -16.09 0.29 -8.54
CA ALA A 201 -15.53 0.64 -7.24
C ALA A 201 -14.08 1.11 -7.39
N GLU A 202 -13.32 0.45 -8.26
CA GLU A 202 -11.92 0.76 -8.54
C GLU A 202 -11.76 2.10 -9.22
N ALA A 203 -12.62 2.43 -10.20
CA ALA A 203 -12.65 3.75 -10.81
C ALA A 203 -12.88 4.84 -9.76
N GLU A 204 -13.83 4.62 -8.84
CA GLU A 204 -14.16 5.57 -7.79
C GLU A 204 -13.04 5.74 -6.75
N LEU A 205 -12.37 4.65 -6.36
CA LEU A 205 -11.20 4.68 -5.48
C LEU A 205 -10.01 5.40 -6.13
N LEU A 206 -9.77 5.18 -7.42
CA LEU A 206 -8.74 5.92 -8.17
C LEU A 206 -9.07 7.41 -8.23
N HIS A 207 -10.34 7.77 -8.46
CA HIS A 207 -10.77 9.16 -8.43
C HIS A 207 -10.54 9.81 -7.05
N ALA A 208 -10.77 9.09 -5.95
CA ALA A 208 -10.48 9.60 -4.61
C ALA A 208 -8.99 9.92 -4.40
N ILE A 209 -8.07 9.12 -4.96
CA ILE A 209 -6.63 9.40 -4.95
C ILE A 209 -6.34 10.71 -5.70
N VAL A 210 -6.89 10.84 -6.90
CA VAL A 210 -6.68 12.02 -7.76
C VAL A 210 -7.23 13.27 -7.09
N LEU A 211 -8.42 13.19 -6.51
CA LEU A 211 -9.04 14.30 -5.78
C LEU A 211 -8.19 14.72 -4.58
N LEU A 212 -7.63 13.77 -3.84
CA LEU A 212 -6.67 14.08 -2.78
C LEU A 212 -5.45 14.84 -3.34
N PHE A 213 -4.83 14.34 -4.40
CA PHE A 213 -3.64 14.99 -4.97
C PHE A 213 -3.94 16.40 -5.48
N GLN A 214 -5.03 16.60 -6.21
CA GLN A 214 -5.46 17.92 -6.68
C GLN A 214 -5.64 18.89 -5.51
N ARG A 215 -6.25 18.45 -4.39
CA ARG A 215 -6.41 19.27 -3.19
C ARG A 215 -5.09 19.62 -2.50
N LEU A 216 -4.10 18.73 -2.60
CA LEU A 216 -2.75 18.95 -2.10
C LEU A 216 -1.89 19.80 -3.06
N GLY A 217 -2.44 20.22 -4.21
CA GLY A 217 -1.70 20.97 -5.24
C GLY A 217 -0.73 20.11 -6.04
N ILE A 218 -0.84 18.78 -5.94
CA ILE A 218 -0.09 17.81 -6.74
C ILE A 218 -0.82 17.66 -8.07
N THR A 219 -0.07 17.50 -9.16
CA THR A 219 -0.59 17.37 -10.52
C THR A 219 -0.22 16.01 -11.13
N SER A 220 -0.83 15.65 -12.26
CA SER A 220 -0.44 14.46 -13.04
C SER A 220 0.99 14.52 -13.57
N SER A 221 1.61 15.71 -13.62
CA SER A 221 3.03 15.84 -13.95
C SER A 221 3.96 15.49 -12.78
N ASP A 222 3.46 15.46 -11.54
CA ASP A 222 4.22 15.13 -10.34
C ASP A 222 4.14 13.64 -9.99
N VAL A 223 2.98 13.01 -10.25
CA VAL A 223 2.67 11.63 -9.88
C VAL A 223 1.85 10.93 -10.95
N GLY A 224 2.03 9.61 -11.06
CA GLY A 224 1.20 8.75 -11.89
C GLY A 224 0.73 7.52 -11.11
N ILE A 225 -0.46 7.05 -11.44
CA ILE A 225 -1.07 5.85 -10.85
C ILE A 225 -0.94 4.70 -11.84
N ARG A 226 -0.08 3.75 -11.53
CA ARG A 226 0.13 2.55 -12.33
C ARG A 226 -0.95 1.53 -11.99
N VAL A 227 -1.62 1.01 -13.00
CA VAL A 227 -2.78 0.12 -12.87
C VAL A 227 -2.55 -1.18 -13.63
N SER A 228 -2.98 -2.29 -13.05
CA SER A 228 -2.97 -3.62 -13.66
C SER A 228 -4.13 -4.45 -13.12
N SER A 229 -4.15 -5.74 -13.45
CA SER A 229 -5.07 -6.71 -12.87
C SER A 229 -4.33 -8.01 -12.60
N ARG A 230 -4.56 -8.61 -11.43
CA ARG A 230 -4.08 -9.96 -11.12
C ARG A 230 -4.62 -11.03 -12.06
N LYS A 231 -5.77 -10.77 -12.68
CA LYS A 231 -6.33 -11.62 -13.73
C LYS A 231 -5.45 -11.65 -15.00
N VAL A 232 -4.61 -10.63 -15.23
CA VAL A 232 -3.61 -10.67 -16.32
C VAL A 232 -2.60 -11.77 -16.05
N LEU A 233 -1.98 -11.75 -14.86
CA LEU A 233 -1.02 -12.79 -14.48
C LEU A 233 -1.68 -14.17 -14.49
N GLN A 234 -2.90 -14.30 -13.96
CA GLN A 234 -3.64 -15.57 -13.99
C GLN A 234 -3.86 -16.08 -15.42
N ALA A 235 -4.22 -15.20 -16.37
CA ALA A 235 -4.41 -15.58 -17.77
C ALA A 235 -3.10 -16.10 -18.37
N VAL A 236 -1.96 -15.47 -18.06
CA VAL A 236 -0.64 -15.94 -18.51
C VAL A 236 -0.31 -17.30 -17.90
N LEU A 237 -0.55 -17.50 -16.60
CA LEU A 237 -0.31 -18.79 -15.96
C LEU A 237 -1.13 -19.91 -16.62
N ASN A 238 -2.38 -19.62 -16.97
CA ASN A 238 -3.27 -20.56 -17.64
C ASN A 238 -2.77 -20.94 -19.05
N MET A 239 -2.18 -19.99 -19.81
CA MET A 239 -1.58 -20.28 -21.13
C MET A 239 -0.48 -21.33 -21.05
N TYR A 240 0.31 -21.30 -19.97
CA TYR A 240 1.38 -22.26 -19.70
C TYR A 240 0.92 -23.47 -18.89
N SER A 241 -0.40 -23.66 -18.69
CA SER A 241 -0.98 -24.76 -17.91
C SER A 241 -0.42 -24.87 -16.48
N ILE A 242 -0.08 -23.72 -15.89
CA ILE A 242 0.45 -23.66 -14.52
C ILE A 242 -0.71 -23.82 -13.52
N PRO A 243 -0.59 -24.70 -12.51
CA PRO A 243 -1.63 -24.90 -11.51
C PRO A 243 -1.95 -23.66 -10.66
N ASP A 244 -3.24 -23.44 -10.36
CA ASP A 244 -3.73 -22.30 -9.56
C ASP A 244 -3.10 -22.18 -8.17
N HIS A 245 -2.70 -23.29 -7.54
CA HIS A 245 -2.09 -23.25 -6.20
C HIS A 245 -0.74 -22.51 -6.18
N LEU A 246 -0.07 -22.39 -7.34
CA LEU A 246 1.17 -21.62 -7.47
C LEU A 246 0.92 -20.11 -7.64
N PHE A 247 -0.31 -19.69 -7.97
CA PHE A 247 -0.62 -18.29 -8.31
C PHE A 247 -0.19 -17.29 -7.23
N THR A 248 -0.50 -17.60 -5.96
CA THR A 248 -0.14 -16.71 -4.84
C THR A 248 1.37 -16.61 -4.67
N GLN A 249 2.09 -17.72 -4.81
CA GLN A 249 3.54 -17.76 -4.71
C GLN A 249 4.19 -16.94 -5.84
N VAL A 250 3.71 -17.12 -7.08
CA VAL A 250 4.18 -16.34 -8.24
C VAL A 250 3.90 -14.85 -8.05
N CYS A 251 2.72 -14.47 -7.55
CA CYS A 251 2.41 -13.06 -7.25
C CYS A 251 3.40 -12.43 -6.26
N VAL A 252 3.79 -13.17 -5.21
CA VAL A 252 4.74 -12.69 -4.19
C VAL A 252 6.13 -12.50 -4.79
N ILE A 253 6.58 -13.42 -5.64
CA ILE A 253 7.87 -13.31 -6.34
C ILE A 253 7.84 -12.12 -7.31
N VAL A 254 6.78 -11.99 -8.10
CA VAL A 254 6.59 -10.92 -9.08
C VAL A 254 6.52 -9.53 -8.43
N ASP A 255 5.96 -9.37 -7.22
CA ASP A 255 5.99 -8.08 -6.47
C ASP A 255 7.42 -7.60 -6.12
N LYS A 256 8.43 -8.48 -6.25
CA LYS A 256 9.84 -8.15 -6.07
C LYS A 256 10.50 -7.61 -7.34
N LEU A 257 9.81 -7.57 -8.50
CA LEU A 257 10.36 -7.12 -9.80
C LEU A 257 10.86 -5.67 -9.88
N GLY A 258 10.74 -4.87 -8.82
CA GLY A 258 11.38 -3.55 -8.71
C GLY A 258 12.47 -3.44 -7.64
N LYS A 259 12.80 -4.55 -6.97
CA LYS A 259 13.71 -4.60 -5.82
C LYS A 259 14.90 -5.54 -6.04
N MET A 260 14.75 -6.49 -6.95
CA MET A 260 15.72 -7.55 -7.27
C MET A 260 16.06 -7.51 -8.75
N THR A 261 17.18 -8.11 -9.14
CA THR A 261 17.54 -8.21 -10.56
C THR A 261 16.64 -9.21 -11.27
N ARG A 262 16.56 -9.10 -12.61
CA ARG A 262 15.75 -10.01 -13.43
C ARG A 262 16.20 -11.46 -13.25
N GLU A 263 17.50 -11.69 -13.19
CA GLU A 263 18.11 -13.02 -13.05
C GLU A 263 17.76 -13.66 -11.70
N GLU A 264 17.71 -12.86 -10.62
CA GLU A 264 17.29 -13.35 -9.31
C GLU A 264 15.81 -13.76 -9.30
N ILE A 265 14.96 -12.98 -9.97
CA ILE A 265 13.53 -13.28 -10.11
C ILE A 265 13.30 -14.54 -10.95
N GLU A 266 14.00 -14.67 -12.07
CA GLU A 266 13.95 -15.87 -12.93
C GLU A 266 14.33 -17.11 -12.13
N LYS A 267 15.40 -17.02 -11.32
CA LYS A 267 15.84 -18.13 -10.46
C LYS A 267 14.80 -18.49 -9.39
N GLU A 268 14.19 -17.50 -8.73
CA GLU A 268 13.10 -17.75 -7.77
C GLU A 268 11.90 -18.41 -8.46
N LEU A 269 11.48 -17.92 -9.64
CA LEU A 269 10.36 -18.51 -10.38
C LEU A 269 10.64 -19.95 -10.81
N VAL A 270 11.82 -20.25 -11.35
CA VAL A 270 12.22 -21.62 -11.71
C VAL A 270 12.22 -22.53 -10.47
N SER A 271 12.65 -22.03 -9.31
CA SER A 271 12.64 -22.80 -8.05
C SER A 271 11.24 -23.22 -7.58
N THR A 272 10.18 -22.56 -8.07
CA THR A 272 8.79 -22.94 -7.78
C THR A 272 8.30 -24.12 -8.62
N GLY A 273 9.12 -24.62 -9.55
CA GLY A 273 8.79 -25.73 -10.45
C GLY A 273 8.28 -25.30 -11.82
N LEU A 274 8.42 -24.02 -12.18
CA LEU A 274 8.04 -23.49 -13.50
C LEU A 274 9.09 -23.82 -14.56
N SER A 275 8.64 -24.10 -15.78
CA SER A 275 9.54 -24.27 -16.94
C SER A 275 10.17 -22.94 -17.34
N SER A 276 11.39 -22.96 -17.87
CA SER A 276 12.07 -21.73 -18.34
C SER A 276 11.26 -20.98 -19.41
N GLU A 277 10.54 -21.71 -20.27
CA GLU A 277 9.64 -21.14 -21.27
C GLU A 277 8.49 -20.35 -20.63
N ALA A 278 7.87 -20.93 -19.59
CA ALA A 278 6.79 -20.26 -18.87
C ALA A 278 7.29 -19.04 -18.08
N VAL A 279 8.48 -19.13 -17.45
CA VAL A 279 9.11 -18.01 -16.76
C VAL A 279 9.38 -16.85 -17.73
N GLN A 280 9.93 -17.14 -18.91
CA GLN A 280 10.16 -16.12 -19.93
C GLN A 280 8.85 -15.47 -20.37
N GLY A 281 7.81 -16.26 -20.64
CA GLY A 281 6.48 -15.75 -21.01
C GLY A 281 5.85 -14.85 -19.95
N ILE A 282 5.98 -15.23 -18.67
CA ILE A 282 5.54 -14.40 -17.53
C ILE A 282 6.27 -13.05 -17.56
N ILE A 283 7.59 -13.04 -17.68
CA ILE A 283 8.37 -11.80 -17.65
C ILE A 283 8.08 -10.91 -18.86
N ASP A 284 7.90 -11.51 -20.04
CA ASP A 284 7.58 -10.77 -21.27
C ASP A 284 6.22 -10.06 -21.13
N VAL A 285 5.21 -10.73 -20.57
CA VAL A 285 3.91 -10.10 -20.31
C VAL A 285 4.00 -9.02 -19.23
N LEU A 286 4.74 -9.25 -18.15
CA LEU A 286 4.92 -8.26 -17.08
C LEU A 286 5.69 -7.01 -17.54
N SER A 287 6.42 -7.12 -18.65
CA SER A 287 7.12 -5.99 -19.28
C SER A 287 6.20 -5.09 -20.12
N ILE A 288 4.95 -5.51 -20.37
CA ILE A 288 4.00 -4.74 -21.19
C ILE A 288 3.48 -3.51 -20.44
N LYS A 289 3.55 -2.35 -21.11
CA LYS A 289 3.06 -1.04 -20.62
C LYS A 289 1.89 -0.46 -21.42
N SER A 290 1.44 -1.17 -22.47
CA SER A 290 0.30 -0.75 -23.29
C SER A 290 -0.84 -1.75 -23.22
N LEU A 291 -2.07 -1.27 -23.06
CA LEU A 291 -3.28 -2.08 -23.13
C LEU A 291 -3.49 -2.70 -24.52
N SER A 292 -3.10 -2.01 -25.60
CA SER A 292 -3.23 -2.56 -26.96
C SER A 292 -2.33 -3.79 -27.15
N LYS A 293 -1.08 -3.69 -26.69
CA LYS A 293 -0.12 -4.80 -26.71
C LYS A 293 -0.57 -5.96 -25.82
N LEU A 294 -1.17 -5.66 -24.67
CA LEU A 294 -1.74 -6.69 -23.80
C LEU A 294 -2.87 -7.45 -24.51
N GLU A 295 -3.76 -6.72 -25.20
CA GLU A 295 -4.85 -7.28 -25.97
C GLU A 295 -4.37 -8.13 -27.15
N GLU A 296 -3.30 -7.73 -27.83
CA GLU A 296 -2.65 -8.55 -28.87
C GLU A 296 -2.13 -9.89 -28.34
N VAL A 297 -1.60 -9.91 -27.11
CA VAL A 297 -0.99 -11.10 -26.51
C VAL A 297 -2.03 -12.04 -25.88
N LEU A 298 -2.99 -11.50 -25.13
CA LEU A 298 -3.97 -12.29 -24.39
C LEU A 298 -5.29 -12.48 -25.14
N GLY A 299 -5.59 -11.62 -26.11
CA GLY A 299 -6.89 -11.56 -26.79
C GLY A 299 -7.89 -10.66 -26.08
N SER A 300 -8.83 -10.11 -26.87
CA SER A 300 -9.89 -9.20 -26.40
C SER A 300 -10.92 -9.87 -25.47
N ASP A 301 -11.08 -11.19 -25.59
CA ASP A 301 -12.11 -11.96 -24.87
C ASP A 301 -11.70 -12.28 -23.42
N VAL A 302 -10.45 -12.00 -23.04
CA VAL A 302 -9.98 -12.20 -21.67
C VAL A 302 -10.60 -11.14 -20.76
N GLU A 303 -11.30 -11.59 -19.72
CA GLU A 303 -12.01 -10.73 -18.76
C GLU A 303 -11.12 -9.63 -18.19
N ALA A 304 -9.83 -9.91 -17.95
CA ALA A 304 -8.85 -8.95 -17.46
C ALA A 304 -8.68 -7.74 -18.39
N VAL A 305 -8.60 -7.98 -19.71
CA VAL A 305 -8.44 -6.95 -20.73
C VAL A 305 -9.72 -6.12 -20.82
N ALA A 306 -10.89 -6.77 -20.82
CA ALA A 306 -12.19 -6.09 -20.84
C ALA A 306 -12.41 -5.21 -19.59
N ASP A 307 -12.08 -5.72 -18.40
CA ASP A 307 -12.15 -4.99 -17.13
C ASP A 307 -11.23 -3.76 -17.15
N LEU A 308 -9.98 -3.91 -17.62
CA LEU A 308 -9.03 -2.81 -17.74
C LEU A 308 -9.50 -1.75 -18.74
N LYS A 309 -9.90 -2.12 -19.96
CA LYS A 309 -10.44 -1.16 -20.94
C LYS A 309 -11.62 -0.37 -20.37
N LYS A 310 -12.51 -1.05 -19.65
CA LYS A 310 -13.65 -0.40 -19.01
C LYS A 310 -13.24 0.57 -17.90
N LEU A 311 -12.22 0.22 -17.11
CA LEU A 311 -11.67 1.10 -16.07
C LEU A 311 -11.07 2.37 -16.67
N PHE A 312 -10.29 2.26 -17.74
CA PHE A 312 -9.72 3.42 -18.44
C PHE A 312 -10.80 4.30 -19.08
N SER A 313 -11.85 3.70 -19.65
CA SER A 313 -13.01 4.47 -20.14
C SER A 313 -13.74 5.21 -19.02
N PHE A 314 -13.84 4.64 -17.81
CA PHE A 314 -14.36 5.38 -16.66
C PHE A 314 -13.42 6.51 -16.25
N ALA A 315 -12.11 6.31 -16.28
CA ALA A 315 -11.15 7.36 -15.96
C ALA A 315 -11.25 8.58 -16.88
N GLU A 316 -11.49 8.36 -18.18
CA GLU A 316 -11.79 9.43 -19.14
C GLU A 316 -13.07 10.18 -18.76
N GLN A 317 -14.15 9.44 -18.45
CA GLN A 317 -15.45 10.03 -18.07
C GLN A 317 -15.39 10.82 -16.77
N TYR A 318 -14.60 10.37 -15.80
CA TYR A 318 -14.35 11.08 -14.54
C TYR A 318 -13.33 12.22 -14.68
N GLY A 319 -12.63 12.33 -15.81
CA GLY A 319 -11.65 13.39 -16.06
C GLY A 319 -10.30 13.20 -15.37
N TYR A 320 -9.87 11.96 -15.15
CA TYR A 320 -8.55 11.66 -14.57
C TYR A 320 -7.69 10.71 -15.42
N ALA A 321 -7.99 10.54 -16.71
CA ALA A 321 -7.22 9.67 -17.60
C ALA A 321 -5.71 9.97 -17.57
N ASP A 322 -5.31 11.25 -17.54
CA ASP A 322 -3.90 11.67 -17.51
C ASP A 322 -3.15 11.27 -16.23
N TRP A 323 -3.86 10.80 -15.21
CA TRP A 323 -3.27 10.37 -13.94
C TRP A 323 -2.97 8.89 -13.90
N ILE A 324 -3.55 8.08 -14.80
CA ILE A 324 -3.43 6.62 -14.77
C ILE A 324 -2.64 6.11 -15.98
N CYS A 325 -1.84 5.08 -15.76
CA CYS A 325 -1.20 4.33 -16.85
C CYS A 325 -1.28 2.83 -16.60
N PHE A 326 -1.25 2.05 -17.66
CA PHE A 326 -1.22 0.59 -17.55
C PHE A 326 0.22 0.11 -17.33
N ASP A 327 0.41 -0.79 -16.38
CA ASP A 327 1.70 -1.43 -16.13
C ASP A 327 1.48 -2.88 -15.66
N ALA A 328 1.71 -3.85 -16.56
CA ALA A 328 1.49 -5.27 -16.26
C ALA A 328 2.29 -5.78 -15.05
N SER A 329 3.44 -5.15 -14.72
CA SER A 329 4.28 -5.55 -13.58
C SER A 329 3.67 -5.27 -12.21
N VAL A 330 2.60 -4.46 -12.14
CA VAL A 330 1.93 -4.16 -10.88
C VAL A 330 1.05 -5.35 -10.47
N VAL A 331 1.46 -6.08 -9.42
CA VAL A 331 0.71 -7.24 -8.88
C VAL A 331 0.31 -7.06 -7.42
N ARG A 332 1.10 -6.29 -6.66
CA ARG A 332 0.98 -6.00 -5.23
C ARG A 332 1.17 -7.24 -4.35
N GLY A 333 1.90 -7.10 -3.24
CA GLY A 333 2.31 -8.25 -2.41
C GLY A 333 1.25 -8.87 -1.48
N LEU A 334 0.03 -8.33 -1.36
CA LEU A 334 -0.98 -8.89 -0.44
C LEU A 334 -1.78 -10.01 -1.08
N ALA A 335 -1.94 -11.15 -0.40
CA ALA A 335 -2.50 -12.35 -1.01
C ALA A 335 -3.96 -12.21 -1.47
N TYR A 336 -4.75 -11.35 -0.82
CA TYR A 336 -6.21 -11.26 -1.02
C TYR A 336 -6.67 -10.46 -2.25
N TYR A 337 -5.77 -9.85 -3.02
CA TYR A 337 -6.16 -9.19 -4.26
C TYR A 337 -6.57 -10.23 -5.32
N THR A 338 -7.65 -9.94 -6.05
CA THR A 338 -8.24 -10.87 -7.04
C THR A 338 -8.47 -10.24 -8.43
N GLY A 339 -8.43 -8.92 -8.54
CA GLY A 339 -8.75 -8.19 -9.78
C GLY A 339 -7.79 -7.05 -10.02
N ILE A 340 -8.32 -5.88 -10.32
CA ILE A 340 -7.56 -4.65 -10.51
C ILE A 340 -6.62 -4.40 -9.32
N VAL A 341 -5.42 -3.93 -9.60
CA VAL A 341 -4.45 -3.49 -8.60
C VAL A 341 -3.78 -2.22 -9.09
N PHE A 342 -3.40 -1.35 -8.17
CA PHE A 342 -2.80 -0.08 -8.54
C PHE A 342 -1.81 0.40 -7.48
N GLU A 343 -0.93 1.29 -7.90
CA GLU A 343 0.02 1.98 -7.03
C GLU A 343 0.41 3.36 -7.58
N VAL A 344 0.71 4.28 -6.68
CA VAL A 344 1.19 5.61 -7.06
C VAL A 344 2.72 5.62 -7.11
N ALA A 345 3.26 6.18 -8.18
CA ALA A 345 4.68 6.46 -8.35
C ALA A 345 4.91 7.96 -8.66
N PHE A 346 6.04 8.50 -8.22
CA PHE A 346 6.44 9.87 -8.57
C PHE A 346 6.99 9.92 -10.01
N SER A 347 6.72 11.03 -10.69
CA SER A 347 6.92 11.24 -12.12
C SER A 347 8.37 11.16 -12.63
N ILE A 348 9.37 11.15 -11.75
CA ILE A 348 10.77 10.87 -12.15
C ILE A 348 10.88 9.53 -12.89
N SER A 349 9.94 8.60 -12.67
CA SER A 349 9.84 7.34 -13.42
C SER A 349 8.80 7.34 -14.56
N PHE A 350 7.91 8.33 -14.62
CA PHE A 350 6.79 8.39 -15.58
C PHE A 350 7.20 9.02 -16.91
N LEU A 351 8.13 9.98 -16.90
CA LEU A 351 8.67 10.63 -18.10
C LEU A 351 9.68 9.80 -18.89
N CYS A 352 10.15 8.65 -18.36
CA CYS A 352 11.08 7.76 -19.06
C CYS A 352 10.41 6.67 -19.91
N GLN A 353 9.07 6.65 -20.00
CA GLN A 353 8.34 5.58 -20.71
C GLN A 353 7.25 6.07 -21.68
N GLN A 354 7.22 7.36 -22.04
CA GLN A 354 6.51 7.82 -23.25
C GLN A 354 7.45 7.89 -24.44
#